data_AF-X1RT43-F1
#
_entry.id   AF-X1RT43-F1
#
_cell.length_a   1.000
_cell.length_b   1.000
_cell.length_c   1.000
_cell.angle_alpha   90.00
_cell.angle_beta   90.00
_cell.angle_gamma   90.00
#
_symmetry.space_group_name_H-M   'P 1'
#
loop_
_entity.id
_entity.type
_entity.pdbx_description
1 polymer ?
#
loop_
_entity_poly.entity_id
_entity_poly.type
_entity_poly.pdbx_seq_one_letter_code
_entity_poly.pdbx_strand_id
1 'polypeptide(L)'
;MGIIGKARGLGLEKDYAGGYRRQRSLNPAPWSTEETNLLRKLFPITPNEEIAERIGKTLDAVAMKARNLGLRKNQFWSETEDKLLKKLYKKLSYDLLAELLGRTKGSVQIRVITLELESKVENWTQEEIDFLKEFYPGTHYRVIANKLGRTPAAVAAKADRIGIVQEWFWPESDIRKLKQFYPKLT
;
A
#
# COMPACT_ATOMS: atom_id res chain seq x y z
N MET A 1 13.58 6.62 18.33
CA MET A 1 13.95 5.41 17.54
C MET A 1 14.77 4.51 18.46
N GLY A 2 14.22 3.37 18.88
CA GLY A 2 14.95 2.43 19.76
C GLY A 2 16.16 1.84 19.04
N ILE A 3 17.27 1.69 19.75
CA ILE A 3 18.58 1.23 19.23
C ILE A 3 18.44 -0.10 18.45
N ILE A 4 17.58 -1.00 18.94
CA ILE A 4 17.33 -2.32 18.33
C ILE A 4 16.54 -2.20 17.01
N GLY A 5 15.59 -1.26 16.92
CA GLY A 5 14.85 -0.99 15.68
C GLY A 5 15.76 -0.43 14.59
N LYS A 6 16.74 0.41 14.99
CA LYS A 6 17.78 0.88 14.08
C LYS A 6 18.72 -0.26 13.67
N ALA A 7 19.17 -1.11 14.59
CA ALA A 7 20.04 -2.24 14.29
C ALA A 7 19.40 -3.25 13.32
N ARG A 8 18.13 -3.63 13.53
CA ARG A 8 17.41 -4.53 12.61
C ARG A 8 17.19 -3.89 11.23
N GLY A 9 16.91 -2.59 11.16
CA GLY A 9 16.80 -1.87 9.88
C GLY A 9 18.08 -1.92 9.05
N LEU A 10 19.24 -1.92 9.73
CA LEU A 10 20.57 -2.06 9.14
C LEU A 10 20.96 -3.53 8.84
N GLY A 11 20.08 -4.51 9.08
CA GLY A 11 20.38 -5.93 8.88
C GLY A 11 21.32 -6.54 9.94
N LEU A 12 21.45 -5.91 11.11
CA LEU A 12 22.26 -6.42 12.21
C LEU A 12 21.40 -7.23 13.18
N GLU A 13 21.77 -8.50 13.39
CA GLU A 13 21.20 -9.35 14.42
C GLU A 13 22.13 -9.45 15.63
N LYS A 14 21.54 -9.36 16.83
CA LYS A 14 22.27 -9.55 18.09
C LYS A 14 22.43 -11.06 18.32
N ASP A 15 23.63 -11.54 18.62
CA ASP A 15 23.86 -12.94 18.97
C ASP A 15 23.13 -13.28 20.29
N TYR A 16 22.17 -14.21 20.23
CA TYR A 16 21.33 -14.65 21.34
C TYR A 16 21.85 -15.92 22.04
N ALA A 17 23.08 -16.35 21.78
CA ALA A 17 23.67 -17.57 22.37
C ALA A 17 23.88 -17.53 23.91
N GLY A 18 23.61 -16.40 24.57
CA GLY A 18 23.74 -16.24 26.03
C GLY A 18 22.43 -16.47 26.79
N GLY A 19 22.21 -17.72 27.22
CA GLY A 19 21.08 -18.23 28.01
C GLY A 19 20.19 -17.22 28.75
N TYR A 20 18.91 -17.20 28.36
CA TYR A 20 17.84 -16.58 29.13
C TYR A 20 17.72 -17.27 30.50
N ARG A 21 18.38 -16.71 31.53
CA ARG A 21 18.00 -17.00 32.92
C ARG A 21 16.53 -16.63 33.05
N ARG A 22 15.68 -17.60 33.37
CA ARG A 22 14.29 -17.37 33.78
C ARG A 22 14.30 -16.39 34.95
N GLN A 23 14.12 -15.10 34.69
CA GLN A 23 13.85 -14.13 35.75
C GLN A 23 12.45 -14.45 36.30
N ARG A 24 12.46 -15.11 37.46
CA ARG A 24 11.30 -15.37 38.30
C ARG A 24 10.69 -14.02 38.71
N SER A 25 9.37 -13.91 38.48
CA SER A 25 8.41 -12.86 38.88
C SER A 25 8.63 -11.42 38.38
N LEU A 26 8.21 -11.13 37.14
CA LEU A 26 7.68 -9.80 36.79
C LEU A 26 6.15 -9.85 36.97
N ASN A 27 5.67 -9.10 37.96
CA ASN A 27 4.30 -8.86 38.40
C ASN A 27 3.15 -9.68 37.72
N PRO A 28 2.61 -10.74 38.38
CA PRO A 28 1.50 -11.54 37.86
C PRO A 28 0.14 -10.83 37.89
N ALA A 29 0.11 -9.54 38.27
CA ALA A 29 -1.11 -8.74 38.33
C ALA A 29 -1.89 -8.75 36.99
N PRO A 30 -3.23 -8.70 37.04
CA PRO A 30 -4.07 -8.55 35.86
C PRO A 30 -3.71 -7.28 35.07
N TRP A 31 -3.95 -7.31 33.76
CA TRP A 31 -3.67 -6.18 32.87
C TRP A 31 -4.58 -4.99 33.20
N SER A 32 -4.00 -3.83 33.49
CA SER A 32 -4.76 -2.59 33.63
C SER A 32 -5.18 -2.02 32.26
N THR A 33 -6.10 -1.06 32.27
CA THR A 33 -6.52 -0.33 31.07
C THR A 33 -5.35 0.47 30.48
N GLU A 34 -4.54 1.10 31.33
CA GLU A 34 -3.35 1.86 30.96
C GLU A 34 -2.30 0.96 30.32
N GLU A 35 -1.99 -0.19 30.92
CA GLU A 35 -1.06 -1.17 30.36
C GLU A 35 -1.55 -1.69 29.01
N THR A 36 -2.85 -1.96 28.88
CA THR A 36 -3.46 -2.42 27.63
C THR A 36 -3.39 -1.35 26.54
N ASN A 37 -3.66 -0.08 26.87
CA ASN A 37 -3.56 1.04 25.95
C ASN A 37 -2.11 1.30 25.54
N LEU A 38 -1.17 1.21 26.48
CA LEU A 38 0.25 1.35 26.21
C LEU A 38 0.75 0.23 25.29
N LEU A 39 0.32 -1.02 25.53
CA LEU A 39 0.60 -2.14 24.62
C LEU A 39 0.05 -1.87 23.22
N ARG A 40 -1.21 -1.44 23.07
CA ARG A 40 -1.79 -1.11 21.75
C ARG A 40 -0.99 -0.05 21.00
N LYS A 41 -0.50 0.97 21.71
CA LYS A 41 0.29 2.07 21.13
C LYS A 41 1.70 1.62 20.72
N LEU A 42 2.38 0.86 21.56
CA LEU A 42 3.78 0.48 21.36
C LEU A 42 3.93 -0.76 20.47
N PHE A 43 2.99 -1.69 20.52
CA PHE A 43 3.12 -2.99 19.86
C PHE A 43 3.43 -2.89 18.37
N PRO A 44 2.80 -2.03 17.56
CA PRO A 44 3.08 -1.97 16.13
C PRO A 44 4.54 -1.61 15.79
N ILE A 45 5.23 -0.84 16.63
CA ILE A 45 6.52 -0.22 16.26
C ILE A 45 7.69 -0.54 17.20
N THR A 46 7.45 -1.19 18.33
CA THR A 46 8.48 -1.43 19.35
C THR A 46 8.75 -2.94 19.50
N PRO A 47 10.00 -3.41 19.67
CA PRO A 47 10.30 -4.80 20.02
C PRO A 47 9.59 -5.25 21.31
N ASN A 48 9.30 -6.54 21.44
CA ASN A 48 8.54 -7.04 22.61
C ASN A 48 9.33 -6.90 23.91
N GLU A 49 10.66 -6.96 23.85
CA GLU A 49 11.57 -6.82 24.99
C GLU A 49 11.44 -5.43 25.62
N GLU A 50 11.51 -4.40 24.79
CA GLU A 50 11.39 -3.02 25.22
C GLU A 50 9.96 -2.71 25.71
N ILE A 51 8.95 -3.35 25.11
CA ILE A 51 7.57 -3.26 25.62
C ILE A 51 7.45 -3.93 26.99
N ALA A 52 8.04 -5.12 27.16
CA ALA A 52 8.03 -5.87 28.41
C ALA A 52 8.70 -5.08 29.55
N GLU A 53 9.85 -4.47 29.27
CA GLU A 53 10.55 -3.57 30.21
C GLU A 53 9.70 -2.35 30.58
N ARG A 54 9.11 -1.67 29.60
CA ARG A 54 8.28 -0.46 29.83
C ARG A 54 6.98 -0.74 30.59
N ILE A 55 6.36 -1.88 30.36
CA ILE A 55 5.09 -2.27 31.02
C ILE A 55 5.37 -3.00 32.35
N GLY A 56 6.60 -3.50 32.56
CA GLY A 56 6.93 -4.31 33.74
C GLY A 56 6.31 -5.71 33.72
N LYS A 57 6.11 -6.29 32.52
CA LYS A 57 5.55 -7.64 32.30
C LYS A 57 6.60 -8.54 31.64
N THR A 58 6.40 -9.86 31.69
CA THR A 58 7.27 -10.79 30.95
C THR A 58 7.06 -10.67 29.44
N LEU A 59 8.08 -11.06 28.67
CA LEU A 59 8.00 -11.20 27.21
C LEU A 59 6.79 -12.05 26.77
N ASP A 60 6.59 -13.19 27.44
CA ASP A 60 5.48 -14.10 27.16
C ASP A 60 4.13 -13.45 27.45
N ALA A 61 4.01 -12.72 28.57
CA ALA A 61 2.77 -12.01 28.91
C ALA A 61 2.43 -10.94 27.85
N VAL A 62 3.43 -10.19 27.37
CA VAL A 62 3.27 -9.22 26.27
C VAL A 62 2.85 -9.92 24.99
N ALA A 63 3.53 -11.01 24.61
CA ALA A 63 3.22 -11.76 23.39
C ALA A 63 1.80 -12.37 23.42
N MET A 64 1.43 -13.01 24.54
CA MET A 64 0.10 -13.57 24.75
C MET A 64 -0.98 -12.50 24.74
N LYS A 65 -0.78 -11.39 25.47
CA LYS A 65 -1.75 -10.30 25.49
C LYS A 65 -1.92 -9.69 24.10
N ALA A 66 -0.83 -9.44 23.38
CA ALA A 66 -0.90 -8.90 22.03
C ALA A 66 -1.65 -9.84 21.06
N ARG A 67 -1.41 -11.16 21.17
CA ARG A 67 -2.17 -12.19 20.44
C ARG A 67 -3.66 -12.13 20.75
N ASN A 68 -4.02 -12.08 22.03
CA ASN A 68 -5.43 -12.02 22.49
C ASN A 68 -6.13 -10.74 22.03
N LEU A 69 -5.38 -9.63 21.92
CA LEU A 69 -5.88 -8.35 21.41
C LEU A 69 -5.85 -8.25 19.87
N GLY A 70 -5.37 -9.29 19.16
CA GLY A 70 -5.26 -9.30 17.70
C GLY A 70 -4.21 -8.34 17.14
N LEU A 71 -3.26 -7.86 17.95
CA LEU A 71 -2.26 -6.89 17.51
C LEU A 71 -1.27 -7.52 16.52
N ARG A 72 -0.73 -6.69 15.63
CA ARG A 72 0.27 -7.06 14.63
C ARG A 72 1.44 -6.07 14.69
N LYS A 73 2.66 -6.56 14.47
CA LYS A 73 3.82 -5.69 14.27
C LYS A 73 3.70 -5.03 12.91
N ASN A 74 4.08 -3.76 12.82
CA ASN A 74 4.45 -3.19 11.54
C ASN A 74 5.75 -3.87 11.13
N GLN A 75 5.74 -4.58 10.01
CA GLN A 75 6.98 -5.07 9.43
C GLN A 75 7.79 -3.85 8.96
N PHE A 76 8.88 -3.54 9.64
CA PHE A 76 9.82 -2.52 9.20
C PHE A 76 10.46 -2.94 7.89
N TRP A 77 10.70 -1.99 7.00
CA TRP A 77 11.48 -2.21 5.79
C TRP A 77 12.96 -2.25 6.15
N SER A 78 13.62 -3.35 5.81
CA SER A 78 15.07 -3.52 5.94
C SER A 78 15.80 -2.82 4.80
N GLU A 79 17.08 -2.50 5.02
CA GLU A 79 17.94 -1.98 3.95
C GLU A 79 18.03 -2.92 2.73
N THR A 80 18.00 -4.23 2.96
CA THR A 80 18.08 -5.23 1.88
C THR A 80 16.82 -5.21 1.03
N GLU A 81 15.64 -5.12 1.65
CA GLU A 81 14.37 -4.92 0.95
C GLU A 81 14.35 -3.59 0.17
N ASP A 82 14.83 -2.50 0.77
CA ASP A 82 14.91 -1.20 0.09
C ASP A 82 15.86 -1.25 -1.11
N LYS A 83 17.04 -1.87 -0.96
CA LYS A 83 18.01 -2.05 -2.05
C LYS A 83 17.40 -2.88 -3.19
N LEU A 84 16.69 -3.95 -2.85
CA LEU A 84 16.03 -4.80 -3.84
C LEU A 84 14.89 -4.06 -4.56
N LEU A 85 14.06 -3.33 -3.80
CA LEU A 85 12.99 -2.52 -4.34
C LEU A 85 13.54 -1.44 -5.29
N LYS A 86 14.55 -0.67 -4.89
CA LYS A 86 15.21 0.35 -5.73
C LYS A 86 15.77 -0.24 -7.02
N LYS A 87 16.33 -1.45 -6.98
CA LYS A 87 16.89 -2.12 -8.15
C LYS A 87 15.83 -2.61 -9.14
N LEU A 88 14.68 -3.05 -8.64
CA LEU A 88 13.69 -3.79 -9.44
C LEU A 88 12.40 -3.03 -9.71
N TYR A 89 12.12 -1.91 -9.04
CA TYR A 89 10.80 -1.29 -9.11
C TYR A 89 10.40 -0.90 -10.53
N LYS A 90 11.27 -0.29 -11.35
CA LYS A 90 10.92 0.05 -12.75
C LYS A 90 10.77 -1.19 -13.68
N LYS A 91 11.29 -2.35 -13.28
CA LYS A 91 11.33 -3.57 -14.12
C LYS A 91 10.16 -4.52 -13.86
N LEU A 92 9.65 -4.55 -12.62
CA LEU A 92 8.62 -5.49 -12.19
C LEU A 92 7.31 -4.78 -11.84
N SER A 93 6.19 -5.48 -11.95
CA SER A 93 4.89 -4.99 -11.46
C SER A 93 4.90 -4.90 -9.92
N TYR A 94 4.00 -4.11 -9.34
CA TYR A 94 3.89 -4.04 -7.88
C TYR A 94 3.42 -5.36 -7.26
N ASP A 95 2.66 -6.16 -7.98
CA ASP A 95 2.21 -7.48 -7.52
C ASP A 95 3.40 -8.45 -7.42
N LEU A 96 4.27 -8.50 -8.44
CA LEU A 96 5.49 -9.34 -8.41
C LEU A 96 6.50 -8.87 -7.35
N LEU A 97 6.66 -7.56 -7.17
CA LEU A 97 7.51 -7.02 -6.10
C LEU A 97 6.97 -7.38 -4.72
N ALA A 98 5.65 -7.36 -4.54
CA ALA A 98 5.01 -7.73 -3.29
C ALA A 98 5.25 -9.20 -2.95
N GLU A 99 5.10 -10.10 -3.94
CA GLU A 99 5.42 -11.52 -3.79
C GLU A 99 6.89 -11.74 -3.44
N LEU A 100 7.82 -11.12 -4.20
CA LEU A 100 9.27 -11.24 -3.98
C LEU A 100 9.71 -10.77 -2.59
N LEU A 101 9.09 -9.71 -2.07
CA LEU A 101 9.43 -9.12 -0.78
C LEU A 101 8.62 -9.72 0.38
N GLY A 102 7.67 -10.64 0.12
CA GLY A 102 6.75 -11.15 1.14
C GLY A 102 5.86 -10.05 1.75
N ARG A 103 5.52 -9.01 0.97
CA ARG A 103 4.74 -7.83 1.37
C ARG A 103 3.40 -7.79 0.65
N THR A 104 2.55 -6.84 1.04
CA THR A 104 1.35 -6.51 0.26
C THR A 104 1.68 -5.48 -0.81
N LYS A 105 0.95 -5.51 -1.94
CA LYS A 105 1.07 -4.53 -3.03
C LYS A 105 1.01 -3.08 -2.53
N GLY A 106 0.03 -2.78 -1.67
CA GLY A 106 -0.14 -1.44 -1.10
C GLY A 106 1.05 -1.02 -0.24
N SER A 107 1.64 -1.94 0.53
CA SER A 107 2.85 -1.65 1.32
C SER A 107 4.04 -1.31 0.42
N VAL A 108 4.23 -2.05 -0.67
CA VAL A 108 5.27 -1.76 -1.68
C VAL A 108 5.05 -0.39 -2.31
N GLN A 109 3.82 -0.07 -2.72
CA GLN A 109 3.47 1.23 -3.32
C GLN A 109 3.79 2.40 -2.37
N ILE A 110 3.36 2.28 -1.11
CA ILE A 110 3.66 3.29 -0.08
C ILE A 110 5.18 3.39 0.13
N ARG A 111 5.91 2.28 0.13
CA ARG A 111 7.36 2.32 0.30
C ARG A 111 8.07 3.00 -0.86
N VAL A 112 7.65 2.78 -2.10
CA VAL A 112 8.19 3.48 -3.28
C VAL A 112 8.02 4.99 -3.13
N ILE A 113 6.85 5.45 -2.66
CA ILE A 113 6.61 6.88 -2.35
C ILE A 113 7.49 7.36 -1.20
N THR A 114 7.60 6.57 -0.12
CA THR A 114 8.42 6.89 1.07
C THR A 114 9.92 7.00 0.73
N LEU A 115 10.38 6.24 -0.26
CA LEU A 115 11.75 6.28 -0.76
C LEU A 115 11.95 7.33 -1.87
N GLU A 116 10.93 8.15 -2.16
CA GLU A 116 10.92 9.19 -3.19
C GLU A 116 11.33 8.68 -4.57
N LEU A 117 10.97 7.42 -4.86
CA LEU A 117 11.25 6.84 -6.16
C LEU A 117 10.24 7.37 -7.18
N GLU A 118 10.74 7.61 -8.39
CA GLU A 118 9.93 8.14 -9.47
C GLU A 118 8.70 7.26 -9.76
N SER A 119 7.59 7.92 -10.08
CA SER A 119 6.40 7.21 -10.57
C SER A 119 6.75 6.29 -11.75
N LYS A 120 6.11 5.13 -11.79
CA LYS A 120 6.13 4.25 -12.98
C LYS A 120 5.20 4.77 -14.08
N VAL A 121 4.19 5.55 -13.69
CA VAL A 121 3.22 6.14 -14.61
C VAL A 121 3.72 7.52 -14.99
N GLU A 122 3.84 7.76 -16.28
CA GLU A 122 4.19 9.08 -16.82
C GLU A 122 3.15 10.12 -16.42
N ASN A 123 3.64 11.33 -16.12
CA ASN A 123 2.76 12.46 -15.85
C ASN A 123 1.97 12.84 -17.10
N TRP A 124 0.80 13.44 -16.90
CA TRP A 124 0.03 14.02 -18.00
C TRP A 124 0.69 15.31 -18.43
N THR A 125 1.04 15.41 -19.71
CA THR A 125 1.55 16.64 -20.33
C THR A 125 0.42 17.64 -20.54
N GLN A 126 0.77 18.91 -20.73
CA GLN A 126 -0.23 19.96 -20.98
C GLN A 126 -0.94 19.71 -22.31
N GLU A 127 -0.20 19.24 -23.31
CA GLU A 127 -0.69 18.88 -24.64
C GLU A 127 -1.71 17.72 -24.58
N GLU A 128 -1.43 16.67 -23.79
CA GLU A 128 -2.41 15.57 -23.58
C GLU A 128 -3.67 16.06 -22.84
N ILE A 129 -3.53 17.01 -21.92
CA ILE A 129 -4.67 17.59 -21.19
C ILE A 129 -5.54 18.43 -22.11
N ASP A 130 -4.93 19.25 -22.96
CA ASP A 130 -5.66 20.10 -23.91
C ASP A 130 -6.34 19.25 -24.98
N PHE A 131 -5.67 18.20 -25.47
CA PHE A 131 -6.28 17.19 -26.35
C PHE A 131 -7.48 16.51 -25.69
N LEU A 132 -7.38 16.13 -24.41
CA LEU A 132 -8.50 15.55 -23.66
C LEU A 132 -9.69 16.52 -23.61
N LYS A 133 -9.46 17.78 -23.26
CA LYS A 133 -10.53 18.79 -23.17
C LYS A 133 -11.25 18.98 -24.50
N GLU A 134 -10.50 18.98 -25.60
CA GLU A 134 -11.05 19.17 -26.95
C GLU A 134 -11.87 17.96 -27.41
N PHE A 135 -11.36 16.73 -27.24
CA PHE A 135 -11.94 15.55 -27.90
C PHE A 135 -12.80 14.66 -27.00
N TYR A 136 -12.64 14.69 -25.68
CA TYR A 136 -13.35 13.80 -24.75
C TYR A 136 -14.88 13.93 -24.77
N PRO A 137 -15.48 15.13 -24.92
CA PRO A 137 -16.94 15.26 -24.97
C PRO A 137 -17.57 14.48 -26.13
N GLY A 138 -16.99 14.55 -27.33
CA GLY A 138 -17.57 13.99 -28.55
C GLY A 138 -16.95 12.68 -29.05
N THR A 139 -15.85 12.23 -28.46
CA THR A 139 -15.10 11.05 -28.93
C THR A 139 -15.16 9.92 -27.90
N HIS A 140 -15.33 8.68 -28.37
CA HIS A 140 -15.27 7.52 -27.50
C HIS A 140 -13.89 7.41 -26.82
N TYR A 141 -13.86 7.39 -25.47
CA TYR A 141 -12.62 7.43 -24.67
C TYR A 141 -11.56 6.37 -25.05
N ARG A 142 -11.96 5.22 -25.59
CA ARG A 142 -11.02 4.21 -26.13
C ARG A 142 -10.22 4.71 -27.34
N VAL A 143 -10.80 5.53 -28.20
CA VAL A 143 -10.11 6.13 -29.36
C VAL A 143 -9.06 7.13 -28.87
N ILE A 144 -9.45 7.96 -27.89
CA ILE A 144 -8.53 8.91 -27.22
C ILE A 144 -7.38 8.15 -26.56
N ALA A 145 -7.68 7.08 -25.83
CA ALA A 145 -6.68 6.24 -25.18
C ALA A 145 -5.64 5.70 -26.18
N ASN A 146 -6.09 5.17 -27.31
CA ASN A 146 -5.19 4.70 -28.37
C ASN A 146 -4.32 5.83 -28.94
N LYS A 147 -4.90 7.03 -29.15
CA LYS A 147 -4.18 8.19 -29.71
C LYS A 147 -3.10 8.71 -28.76
N LEU A 148 -3.37 8.71 -27.46
CA LEU A 148 -2.45 9.18 -26.42
C LEU A 148 -1.47 8.09 -25.93
N GLY A 149 -1.60 6.85 -26.41
CA GLY A 149 -0.82 5.72 -25.87
C GLY A 149 -1.11 5.41 -24.40
N ARG A 150 -2.28 5.81 -23.90
CA ARG A 150 -2.71 5.62 -22.50
C ARG A 150 -3.75 4.50 -22.42
N THR A 151 -4.00 3.97 -21.22
CA THR A 151 -5.10 3.02 -21.03
C THR A 151 -6.45 3.76 -21.00
N PRO A 152 -7.55 3.10 -21.42
CA PRO A 152 -8.89 3.71 -21.34
C PRO A 152 -9.28 4.13 -19.92
N ALA A 153 -8.86 3.34 -18.91
CA ALA A 153 -9.07 3.68 -17.50
C ALA A 153 -8.28 4.92 -17.07
N ALA A 154 -7.04 5.10 -17.54
CA ALA A 154 -6.24 6.29 -17.24
C ALA A 154 -6.86 7.54 -17.85
N VAL A 155 -7.35 7.45 -19.10
CA VAL A 155 -8.09 8.52 -19.78
C VAL A 155 -9.36 8.90 -19.00
N ALA A 156 -10.19 7.92 -18.63
CA ALA A 156 -11.42 8.18 -17.88
C ALA A 156 -11.14 8.80 -16.50
N ALA A 157 -10.15 8.27 -15.77
CA ALA A 157 -9.76 8.82 -14.47
C ALA A 157 -9.18 10.24 -14.57
N LYS A 158 -8.45 10.55 -15.65
CA LYS A 158 -7.94 11.90 -15.87
C LYS A 158 -9.07 12.86 -16.22
N ALA A 159 -10.00 12.46 -17.08
CA ALA A 159 -11.17 13.23 -17.47
C ALA A 159 -12.03 13.60 -16.25
N ASP A 160 -12.33 12.63 -15.40
CA ASP A 160 -13.04 12.83 -14.12
C ASP A 160 -12.32 13.86 -13.23
N ARG A 161 -11.00 13.72 -13.06
CA ARG A 161 -10.18 14.64 -12.24
C ARG A 161 -10.16 16.08 -12.77
N ILE A 162 -10.28 16.28 -14.08
CA ILE A 162 -10.31 17.61 -14.70
C ILE A 162 -11.74 18.10 -15.00
N GLY A 163 -12.76 17.34 -14.58
CA GLY A 163 -14.16 17.74 -14.66
C GLY A 163 -14.76 17.71 -16.07
N ILE A 164 -14.20 16.91 -17.00
CA ILE A 164 -14.78 16.76 -18.33
C ILE A 164 -15.60 15.47 -18.40
N VAL A 165 -16.82 15.59 -18.89
CA VAL A 165 -17.75 14.47 -19.06
C VAL A 165 -17.88 14.12 -20.53
N GLN A 166 -18.20 12.87 -20.80
CA GLN A 166 -18.55 12.46 -22.15
C GLN A 166 -20.00 12.86 -22.41
N GLU A 167 -20.24 13.65 -23.46
CA GLU A 167 -21.60 13.85 -23.96
C GLU A 167 -22.01 12.55 -24.63
N TRP A 168 -23.11 11.95 -24.19
CA TRP A 168 -23.53 10.61 -24.59
C TRP A 168 -23.43 10.40 -26.11
N PHE A 169 -22.39 9.66 -26.52
CA PHE A 169 -22.12 9.36 -27.91
C PHE A 169 -22.70 7.99 -28.22
N TRP A 170 -23.74 7.94 -29.05
CA TRP A 170 -24.27 6.71 -29.62
C TRP A 170 -23.61 6.44 -30.98
N PRO A 171 -22.71 5.46 -31.10
CA PRO A 171 -22.15 5.08 -32.39
C PRO A 171 -23.26 4.66 -33.36
N GLU A 172 -23.12 4.97 -34.65
CA GLU A 172 -24.09 4.57 -35.67
C GLU A 172 -24.36 3.05 -35.68
N SER A 173 -23.34 2.23 -35.34
CA SER A 173 -23.51 0.78 -35.16
C SER A 173 -24.44 0.41 -34.02
N ASP A 174 -24.43 1.17 -32.92
CA ASP A 174 -25.27 0.93 -31.76
C ASP A 174 -26.67 1.50 -31.98
N ILE A 175 -26.80 2.63 -32.69
CA ILE A 175 -28.08 3.15 -33.19
C ILE A 175 -28.76 2.12 -34.12
N ARG A 176 -28.00 1.48 -35.02
CA ARG A 176 -28.52 0.40 -35.88
C ARG A 176 -29.04 -0.79 -35.07
N LYS A 177 -28.30 -1.23 -34.05
CA LYS A 177 -28.74 -2.30 -33.15
C LYS A 177 -30.01 -1.91 -32.40
N LEU A 178 -30.08 -0.69 -31.87
CA LEU A 178 -31.29 -0.19 -31.20
C LEU A 178 -32.51 -0.25 -32.12
N LYS A 179 -32.37 0.21 -33.37
CA LYS A 179 -33.45 0.15 -34.36
C LYS A 179 -33.86 -1.29 -34.71
N GLN A 180 -32.93 -2.24 -34.67
CA GLN A 180 -33.20 -3.66 -34.89
C GLN A 180 -33.96 -4.32 -33.73
N PHE A 181 -33.58 -4.02 -32.48
CA PHE A 181 -34.18 -4.65 -31.30
C PHE A 181 -35.47 -3.97 -30.81
N TYR A 182 -35.69 -2.70 -31.17
CA TYR A 182 -36.88 -1.93 -30.81
C TYR A 182 -37.55 -1.34 -32.06
N PRO A 183 -38.09 -2.19 -32.97
CA PRO A 183 -38.93 -1.68 -34.06
C PRO A 183 -40.15 -0.97 -33.45
N LYS A 184 -40.52 0.19 -34.01
CA LYS A 184 -41.66 1.00 -33.52
C LYS A 184 -42.89 0.10 -33.32
N LEU A 185 -43.49 0.15 -32.13
CA LEU A 185 -44.83 -0.41 -31.90
C LEU A 185 -45.80 0.38 -32.81
N THR A 186 -46.40 -0.32 -33.78
CA THR A 186 -47.49 0.18 -34.63
C THR A 186 -48.76 0.40 -33.82
#